data_AF-A0A165IX10-F1
#
_entry.id   AF-A0A165IX10-F1
#
_cell.length_a   1.000
_cell.length_b   1.000
_cell.length_c   1.000
_cell.angle_alpha   90.00
_cell.angle_beta   90.00
_cell.angle_gamma   90.00
#
_symmetry.space_group_name_H-M   'P 1'
#
loop_
_entity.id
_entity.type
_entity.pdbx_description
1 polymer ?
#
loop_
_entity_poly.entity_id
_entity_poly.type
_entity_poly.pdbx_seq_one_letter_code
_entity_poly.pdbx_strand_id
1 'polypeptide(L)'
;GPDWVTQAPAAWAEADDWRTHVLAAGTATPIATVLQKNRKAFNGFGRHTATDVCHELQLHPVAPCILYARIIQNGRCSAFTLFQVLTKYLTSLRCPEVLKGSAGTINSNYPFQFHVTGLRYFINNCIALFRKSDVRIPSAQWLEMKSKGLFSRSHIIGMSVSFVFPLA
;
A
#
# COMPACT_ATOMS: atom_id res chain seq x y z
N GLY A 1 -0.68 -5.70 -15.53
CA GLY A 1 -2.04 -5.67 -14.97
C GLY A 1 -2.72 -4.38 -15.37
N PRO A 2 -4.03 -4.25 -15.16
CA PRO A 2 -4.78 -3.01 -15.40
C PRO A 2 -4.23 -1.84 -14.56
N ASP A 3 -4.42 -0.62 -15.05
CA ASP A 3 -4.05 0.59 -14.30
C ASP A 3 -5.04 0.89 -13.17
N TRP A 4 -4.55 1.09 -11.95
CA TRP A 4 -5.41 1.29 -10.76
C TRP A 4 -6.15 2.63 -10.72
N VAL A 5 -5.80 3.57 -11.61
CA VAL A 5 -6.44 4.89 -11.68
C VAL A 5 -7.35 4.98 -12.90
N THR A 6 -6.87 4.66 -14.11
CA THR A 6 -7.68 4.77 -15.34
C THR A 6 -8.53 3.54 -15.63
N GLN A 7 -8.18 2.39 -15.06
CA GLN A 7 -8.87 1.10 -15.26
C GLN A 7 -9.23 0.45 -13.92
N ALA A 8 -9.61 1.26 -12.93
CA ALA A 8 -9.85 0.82 -11.55
C ALA A 8 -10.78 -0.42 -11.46
N PRO A 9 -11.93 -0.51 -12.16
CA PRO A 9 -12.79 -1.69 -12.07
C PRO A 9 -12.09 -3.00 -12.48
N ALA A 10 -11.28 -2.96 -13.54
CA ALA A 10 -10.51 -4.12 -14.01
C ALA A 10 -9.37 -4.46 -13.03
N ALA A 11 -8.70 -3.45 -12.47
CA ALA A 11 -7.66 -3.65 -11.46
C ALA A 11 -8.24 -4.29 -10.18
N TRP A 12 -9.43 -3.86 -9.76
CA TRP A 12 -10.14 -4.41 -8.61
C TRP A 12 -10.57 -5.86 -8.83
N ALA A 13 -11.02 -6.20 -10.04
CA ALA A 13 -11.34 -7.58 -10.40
C ALA A 13 -10.10 -8.50 -10.31
N GLU A 14 -8.95 -8.06 -10.83
CA GLU A 14 -7.69 -8.81 -10.72
C GLU A 14 -7.17 -8.91 -9.28
N ALA A 15 -7.42 -7.88 -8.46
CA ALA A 15 -7.09 -7.93 -7.04
C ALA A 15 -8.00 -8.89 -6.26
N ASP A 16 -9.28 -8.98 -6.62
CA ASP A 16 -10.20 -9.95 -6.03
C ASP A 16 -9.88 -11.39 -6.47
N ASP A 17 -9.50 -11.59 -7.74
CA ASP A 17 -9.01 -12.87 -8.25
C ASP A 17 -7.70 -13.30 -7.56
N TRP A 18 -6.79 -12.35 -7.32
CA TRP A 18 -5.60 -12.65 -6.50
C TRP A 18 -5.98 -13.07 -5.08
N ARG A 19 -6.97 -12.41 -4.47
CA ARG A 19 -7.43 -12.71 -3.11
C ARG A 19 -7.99 -14.13 -3.01
N THR A 20 -8.83 -14.54 -3.95
CA THR A 20 -9.39 -15.91 -3.98
C THR A 20 -8.28 -16.96 -4.13
N HIS A 21 -7.30 -16.72 -5.00
CA HIS A 21 -6.13 -17.60 -5.15
C HIS A 21 -5.30 -17.71 -3.86
N VAL A 22 -5.04 -16.61 -3.16
CA VAL A 22 -4.29 -16.63 -1.89
C VAL A 22 -5.03 -17.41 -0.81
N LEU A 23 -6.35 -17.25 -0.73
CA LEU A 23 -7.18 -18.00 0.21
C LEU A 23 -7.16 -19.51 -0.08
N ALA A 24 -7.25 -19.89 -1.35
CA ALA A 24 -7.21 -21.28 -1.77
C ALA A 24 -5.83 -21.93 -1.56
N ALA A 25 -4.74 -21.21 -1.88
CA ALA A 25 -3.38 -21.72 -1.78
C ALA A 25 -2.79 -21.66 -0.36
N GLY A 26 -3.35 -20.85 0.54
CA GLY A 26 -2.83 -20.66 1.89
C GLY A 26 -1.52 -19.87 1.96
N THR A 27 -1.24 -19.04 0.95
CA THR A 27 0.07 -18.37 0.78
C THR A 27 0.34 -17.30 1.84
N ALA A 28 1.48 -17.41 2.54
CA ALA A 28 1.87 -16.48 3.62
C ALA A 28 2.93 -15.43 3.20
N THR A 29 3.07 -15.13 1.90
CA THR A 29 4.04 -14.15 1.41
C THR A 29 3.79 -12.76 2.02
N PRO A 30 4.83 -11.99 2.38
CA PRO A 30 4.69 -10.62 2.86
C PRO A 30 3.84 -9.74 1.92
N ILE A 31 2.87 -9.01 2.47
CA ILE A 31 1.93 -8.18 1.69
C ILE A 31 2.64 -7.13 0.84
N ALA A 32 3.67 -6.46 1.37
CA ALA A 32 4.45 -5.48 0.60
C ALA A 32 5.19 -6.12 -0.58
N THR A 33 5.65 -7.38 -0.43
CA THR A 33 6.28 -8.13 -1.53
C THR A 33 5.26 -8.47 -2.61
N VAL A 34 4.03 -8.82 -2.22
CA VAL A 34 2.96 -9.10 -3.18
C VAL A 34 2.58 -7.84 -3.95
N LEU A 35 2.35 -6.72 -3.26
CA LEU A 35 2.06 -5.43 -3.88
C LEU A 35 3.16 -5.04 -4.89
N GLN A 36 4.43 -5.23 -4.54
CA GLN A 36 5.56 -4.90 -5.41
C GLN A 36 5.72 -5.85 -6.61
N LYS A 37 5.56 -7.16 -6.42
CA LYS A 37 5.97 -8.18 -7.40
C LYS A 37 4.82 -8.71 -8.24
N ASN A 38 3.59 -8.74 -7.72
CA ASN A 38 2.43 -9.19 -8.47
C ASN A 38 1.90 -8.06 -9.35
N ARG A 39 2.55 -7.85 -10.50
CA ARG A 39 2.16 -6.85 -11.50
C ARG A 39 0.86 -7.19 -12.25
N LYS A 40 0.32 -8.40 -12.08
CA LYS A 40 -0.98 -8.78 -12.65
C LYS A 40 -2.09 -8.05 -11.89
N ALA A 41 -2.11 -8.20 -10.56
CA ALA A 41 -3.11 -7.59 -9.69
C ALA A 41 -2.74 -6.17 -9.24
N PHE A 42 -1.49 -5.93 -8.84
CA PHE A 42 -1.04 -4.69 -8.19
C PHE A 42 -0.09 -3.89 -9.08
N ASN A 43 -0.50 -3.65 -10.33
CA ASN A 43 0.29 -2.82 -11.24
C ASN A 43 0.43 -1.38 -10.70
N GLY A 44 1.60 -0.77 -10.90
CA GLY A 44 1.90 0.59 -10.44
C GLY A 44 2.48 0.69 -9.02
N PHE A 45 2.48 -0.39 -8.24
CA PHE A 45 3.13 -0.40 -6.93
C PHE A 45 4.58 -0.87 -7.03
N GLY A 46 5.51 0.05 -6.79
CA GLY A 46 6.94 -0.22 -6.60
C GLY A 46 7.31 -0.49 -5.13
N ARG A 47 8.62 -0.61 -4.86
CA ARG A 47 9.17 -0.91 -3.52
C ARG A 47 8.69 0.10 -2.46
N HIS A 48 8.80 1.38 -2.76
CA HIS A 48 8.47 2.44 -1.81
C HIS A 48 6.95 2.60 -1.66
N THR A 49 6.22 2.72 -2.78
CA THR A 49 4.77 2.87 -2.77
C THR A 49 4.04 1.69 -2.12
N ALA A 50 4.57 0.47 -2.23
CA ALA A 50 4.03 -0.69 -1.51
C ALA A 50 4.16 -0.54 0.01
N THR A 51 5.23 0.09 0.50
CA THR A 51 5.44 0.34 1.93
C THR A 51 4.56 1.48 2.41
N ASP A 52 4.46 2.56 1.63
CA ASP A 52 3.57 3.71 1.89
C ASP A 52 2.12 3.29 2.04
N VAL A 53 1.62 2.50 1.10
CA VAL A 53 0.22 2.08 1.14
C VAL A 53 -0.03 1.08 2.28
N CYS A 54 0.95 0.26 2.65
CA CYS A 54 0.86 -0.54 3.86
C CYS A 54 0.72 0.35 5.10
N HIS A 55 1.45 1.47 5.17
CA HIS A 55 1.29 2.43 6.25
C HIS A 55 -0.08 3.12 6.25
N GLU A 56 -0.61 3.54 5.09
CA GLU A 56 -1.97 4.11 5.01
C GLU A 56 -3.04 3.11 5.48
N LEU A 57 -2.89 1.85 5.11
CA LEU A 57 -3.75 0.76 5.54
C LEU A 57 -3.48 0.30 6.98
N GLN A 58 -2.46 0.84 7.64
CA GLN A 58 -1.99 0.45 8.96
C GLN A 58 -1.69 -1.06 9.06
N LEU A 59 -1.15 -1.61 7.97
CA LEU A 59 -0.69 -2.98 7.84
C LEU A 59 0.82 -3.01 7.97
N HIS A 60 1.32 -3.95 8.77
CA HIS A 60 2.76 -4.19 8.80
C HIS A 60 3.21 -4.74 7.44
N PRO A 61 4.27 -4.20 6.79
CA PRO A 61 4.65 -4.58 5.43
C PRO A 61 5.08 -6.05 5.29
N VAL A 62 5.55 -6.65 6.39
CA VAL A 62 5.90 -8.08 6.46
C VAL A 62 4.74 -8.99 6.86
N ALA A 63 3.55 -8.44 7.11
CA ALA A 63 2.38 -9.24 7.45
C ALA A 63 2.06 -10.22 6.30
N PRO A 64 1.72 -11.48 6.62
CA PRO A 64 1.30 -12.44 5.60
C PRO A 64 0.08 -11.95 4.82
N CYS A 65 0.14 -12.03 3.49
CA CYS A 65 -0.95 -11.58 2.63
C CYS A 65 -2.27 -12.35 2.83
N ILE A 66 -2.20 -13.60 3.30
CA ILE A 66 -3.38 -14.37 3.69
C ILE A 66 -4.19 -13.70 4.81
N LEU A 67 -3.54 -12.97 5.73
CA LEU A 67 -4.28 -12.25 6.77
C LEU A 67 -5.14 -11.14 6.17
N TYR A 68 -4.59 -10.42 5.19
CA TYR A 68 -5.31 -9.40 4.45
C TYR A 68 -6.49 -9.99 3.68
N ALA A 69 -6.27 -11.12 2.98
CA ALA A 69 -7.32 -11.81 2.26
C ALA A 69 -8.46 -12.32 3.18
N ARG A 70 -8.12 -12.78 4.39
CA ARG A 70 -9.09 -13.20 5.42
C ARG A 70 -9.86 -12.04 6.04
N ILE A 71 -9.21 -10.89 6.25
CA ILE A 71 -9.89 -9.68 6.77
C ILE A 71 -11.03 -9.27 5.83
N ILE A 72 -10.76 -9.30 4.52
CA ILE A 72 -11.75 -9.03 3.49
C ILE A 72 -12.87 -10.09 3.51
N GLN A 73 -12.51 -11.38 3.54
CA GLN A 73 -13.49 -12.47 3.51
C GLN A 73 -14.43 -12.46 4.73
N ASN A 74 -13.92 -12.13 5.91
CA ASN A 74 -14.70 -12.10 7.15
C ASN A 74 -15.59 -10.85 7.27
N GLY A 75 -15.68 -10.01 6.23
CA GLY A 75 -16.54 -8.82 6.22
C GLY A 75 -16.08 -7.71 7.16
N ARG A 76 -14.89 -7.83 7.78
CA ARG A 76 -14.35 -6.83 8.72
C ARG A 76 -13.89 -5.56 8.03
N CYS A 77 -13.64 -5.64 6.73
CA CYS A 77 -13.45 -4.51 5.84
C CYS A 77 -13.94 -4.92 4.45
N SER A 78 -14.67 -4.05 3.76
CA SER A 78 -15.09 -4.37 2.40
C SER A 78 -13.87 -4.37 1.47
N ALA A 79 -13.78 -5.35 0.56
CA ALA A 79 -12.73 -5.39 -0.46
C ALA A 79 -12.67 -4.05 -1.22
N PHE A 80 -13.85 -3.49 -1.48
CA PHE A 80 -14.06 -2.22 -2.15
C PHE A 80 -13.38 -1.06 -1.43
N THR A 81 -13.58 -0.91 -0.12
CA THR A 81 -12.96 0.15 0.68
C THR A 81 -11.44 0.10 0.60
N LEU A 82 -10.88 -1.11 0.68
CA LEU A 82 -9.43 -1.30 0.58
C LEU A 82 -8.89 -0.98 -0.81
N PHE A 83 -9.57 -1.46 -1.85
CA PHE A 83 -9.19 -1.18 -3.23
C PHE A 83 -9.34 0.32 -3.57
N GLN A 84 -10.31 1.01 -2.97
CA GLN A 84 -10.42 2.45 -3.05
C GLN A 84 -9.23 3.17 -2.41
N VAL A 85 -8.71 2.69 -1.27
CA VAL A 85 -7.49 3.28 -0.68
C VAL A 85 -6.30 3.10 -1.63
N LEU A 86 -6.12 1.90 -2.19
CA LEU A 86 -5.07 1.63 -3.18
C LEU A 86 -5.18 2.57 -4.40
N THR A 87 -6.39 2.70 -4.96
CA THR A 87 -6.67 3.61 -6.09
C THR A 87 -6.45 5.07 -5.71
N LYS A 88 -6.91 5.49 -4.53
CA LYS A 88 -6.76 6.87 -4.05
C LYS A 88 -5.29 7.23 -3.86
N TYR A 89 -4.49 6.33 -3.29
CA TYR A 89 -3.05 6.51 -3.14
C TYR A 89 -2.36 6.71 -4.50
N LEU A 90 -2.61 5.84 -5.49
CA LEU A 90 -2.00 6.03 -6.82
C LEU A 90 -2.54 7.26 -7.56
N THR A 91 -3.78 7.65 -7.30
CA THR A 91 -4.38 8.88 -7.84
C THR A 91 -3.70 10.12 -7.26
N SER A 92 -3.36 10.13 -5.96
CA SER A 92 -2.67 11.28 -5.34
C SER A 92 -1.29 11.52 -5.96
N LEU A 93 -0.60 10.46 -6.38
CA LEU A 93 0.68 10.56 -7.10
C LEU A 93 0.54 11.12 -8.53
N ARG A 94 -0.68 11.25 -9.05
CA ARG A 94 -0.95 11.85 -10.37
C ARG A 94 -1.43 13.30 -10.29
N CYS A 95 -1.40 13.92 -9.12
CA CYS A 95 -1.82 15.31 -9.01
C CYS A 95 -0.87 16.23 -9.80
N PRO A 96 -1.37 17.37 -10.32
CA PRO A 96 -0.56 18.28 -11.14
C PRO A 96 0.75 18.73 -10.46
N GLU A 97 0.75 18.88 -9.14
CA GLU A 97 1.91 19.28 -8.35
C GLU A 97 3.02 18.23 -8.40
N VAL A 98 2.66 16.95 -8.19
CA VAL A 98 3.59 15.83 -8.28
C VAL A 98 4.13 15.69 -9.70
N LEU A 99 3.25 15.78 -10.71
CA LEU A 99 3.66 15.68 -12.12
C LEU A 99 4.56 16.83 -12.52
N LYS A 100 4.27 18.07 -12.11
CA LYS A 100 5.10 19.24 -12.40
C LYS A 100 6.49 19.11 -11.76
N GLY A 101 6.58 18.64 -10.53
CA GLY A 101 7.87 18.47 -9.86
C GLY A 101 8.68 17.27 -10.35
N SER A 102 8.03 16.17 -10.73
CA SER A 102 8.70 14.95 -11.21
C SER A 102 9.00 14.94 -12.70
N ALA A 103 8.18 15.60 -13.53
CA ALA A 103 8.31 15.61 -15.00
C ALA A 103 8.61 16.99 -15.60
N GLY A 104 8.53 18.08 -14.83
CA GLY A 104 8.64 19.45 -15.35
C GLY A 104 10.07 19.96 -15.60
N THR A 105 11.10 19.32 -15.04
CA THR A 105 12.50 19.77 -15.18
C THR A 105 13.29 18.79 -16.02
N ILE A 106 13.49 19.07 -17.31
CA ILE A 106 14.29 18.22 -18.20
C ILE A 106 15.78 18.28 -17.77
N ASN A 107 16.38 17.12 -17.50
CA ASN A 107 17.81 17.06 -17.16
C ASN A 107 18.74 17.37 -18.34
N SER A 108 18.29 17.04 -19.53
CA SER A 108 19.06 17.07 -20.77
C SER A 108 18.14 16.87 -21.96
N ASN A 109 18.53 17.41 -23.12
CA ASN A 109 17.86 17.18 -24.39
C ASN A 109 18.15 15.78 -24.97
N TYR A 110 18.99 14.97 -24.32
CA TYR A 110 19.25 13.59 -24.73
C TYR A 110 18.10 12.68 -24.27
N PRO A 111 17.34 12.05 -25.19
CA PRO A 111 16.10 11.34 -24.86
C PRO A 111 16.30 10.08 -24.02
N PHE A 112 17.50 9.50 -24.01
CA PHE A 112 17.83 8.33 -23.19
C PHE A 112 18.52 8.70 -21.88
N GLN A 113 18.67 9.99 -21.56
CA GLN A 113 19.29 10.38 -20.29
C GLN A 113 18.35 10.09 -19.14
N PHE A 114 18.87 9.38 -18.14
CA PHE A 114 18.11 9.09 -16.94
C PHE A 114 17.68 10.38 -16.23
N HIS A 115 16.41 10.44 -15.84
CA HIS A 115 15.79 11.63 -15.24
C HIS A 115 16.05 11.72 -13.72
N VAL A 116 17.33 11.83 -13.33
CA VAL A 116 17.80 11.95 -11.94
C VAL A 116 17.06 13.02 -11.12
N THR A 117 16.86 14.24 -11.65
CA THR A 117 16.22 15.33 -10.90
C THR A 117 14.77 15.02 -10.57
N GLY A 118 13.98 14.53 -11.54
CA GLY A 118 12.61 14.12 -11.31
C GLY A 118 12.51 12.93 -10.37
N LEU A 119 13.39 11.93 -10.52
CA LEU A 119 13.46 10.81 -9.57
C LEU A 119 13.74 11.31 -8.15
N ARG A 120 14.74 12.19 -7.98
CA ARG A 120 15.12 12.73 -6.67
C ARG A 120 13.98 13.55 -6.05
N TYR A 121 13.30 14.37 -6.86
CA TYR A 121 12.12 15.09 -6.42
C TYR A 121 11.03 14.14 -5.94
N PHE A 122 10.70 13.14 -6.75
CA PHE A 122 9.66 12.15 -6.43
C PHE A 122 9.98 11.40 -5.13
N ILE A 123 11.21 10.88 -4.99
CA ILE A 123 11.62 10.14 -3.81
C ILE A 123 11.60 11.01 -2.54
N ASN A 124 12.02 12.28 -2.65
CA ASN A 124 12.14 13.15 -1.48
C ASN A 124 10.83 13.81 -1.06
N ASN A 125 9.86 14.00 -1.98
CA ASN A 125 8.69 14.83 -1.73
C ASN A 125 7.35 14.12 -1.94
N CYS A 126 7.31 13.00 -2.67
CA CYS A 126 6.05 12.39 -3.11
C CYS A 126 5.76 11.02 -2.49
N ILE A 127 6.75 10.39 -1.86
CA ILE A 127 6.62 9.07 -1.22
C ILE A 127 7.17 9.09 0.22
N ALA A 128 6.62 8.25 1.08
CA ALA A 128 7.01 8.13 2.48
C ALA A 128 8.16 7.13 2.66
N LEU A 129 9.39 7.63 2.71
CA LEU A 129 10.53 6.77 3.05
C LEU A 129 10.58 6.47 4.55
N PHE A 130 10.04 5.33 4.96
CA PHE A 130 10.22 4.82 6.33
C PHE A 130 11.68 4.38 6.53
N ARG A 131 12.43 5.19 7.28
CA ARG A 131 13.75 4.83 7.79
C ARG A 131 13.58 4.37 9.23
N LYS A 132 14.43 3.44 9.70
CA LYS A 132 14.55 3.18 11.14
C LYS A 132 15.07 4.46 11.79
N SER A 133 14.20 5.17 12.47
CA SER A 133 14.50 6.37 13.25
C SER A 133 13.48 6.45 14.38
N ASP A 134 13.87 7.04 15.51
CA ASP A 134 12.89 7.42 16.53
C ASP A 134 11.99 8.52 15.97
N VAL A 135 10.71 8.21 15.77
CA VAL A 135 9.73 9.13 15.18
C VAL A 135 8.71 9.54 16.23
N ARG A 136 8.42 10.84 16.30
CA ARG A 136 7.31 11.36 17.10
C ARG A 136 6.01 11.16 16.31
N ILE A 137 5.14 10.29 16.82
CA ILE A 137 3.83 10.03 16.23
C ILE A 137 2.82 11.02 16.84
N PRO A 138 2.00 11.74 16.04
CA PRO A 138 0.94 12.58 16.58
C PRO A 138 -0.03 11.79 17.46
N SER A 139 -0.46 12.37 18.58
CA SER A 139 -1.29 11.67 19.59
C SER A 139 -2.58 11.06 19.00
N ALA A 140 -3.22 11.75 18.05
CA ALA A 140 -4.42 11.25 17.38
C ALA A 140 -4.15 9.96 16.60
N GLN A 141 -3.06 9.94 15.82
CA GLN A 141 -2.67 8.77 15.04
C GLN A 141 -2.23 7.62 15.94
N TRP A 142 -1.52 7.92 17.04
CA TRP A 142 -1.16 6.92 18.05
C TRP A 142 -2.39 6.29 18.70
N LEU A 143 -3.40 7.09 19.05
CA LEU A 143 -4.64 6.60 19.65
C LEU A 143 -5.43 5.70 18.69
N GLU A 144 -5.44 6.03 17.40
CA GLU A 144 -6.04 5.21 16.36
C GLU A 144 -5.30 3.87 16.18
N MET A 145 -3.97 3.90 16.14
CA MET A 145 -3.16 2.68 16.10
C MET A 145 -3.42 1.79 17.33
N LYS A 146 -3.53 2.41 18.52
CA LYS A 146 -3.86 1.71 19.76
C LYS A 146 -5.26 1.10 19.74
N SER A 147 -6.28 1.83 19.29
CA SER A 147 -7.66 1.34 19.25
C SER A 147 -7.82 0.14 18.31
N LYS A 148 -6.98 0.07 17.27
CA LYS A 148 -6.89 -1.08 16.34
C LYS A 148 -6.05 -2.25 16.89
N GLY A 149 -5.56 -2.16 18.12
CA GLY A 149 -4.86 -3.26 18.80
C GLY A 149 -3.38 -3.41 18.43
N LEU A 150 -2.77 -2.42 17.75
CA LEU A 150 -1.38 -2.48 17.28
C LEU A 150 -0.35 -2.68 18.41
N PHE A 151 -0.70 -2.27 19.63
CA PHE A 151 0.15 -2.36 20.83
C PHE A 151 -0.40 -3.32 21.90
N SER A 152 -1.33 -4.21 21.54
CA SER A 152 -1.89 -5.12 22.52
C SER A 152 -0.83 -6.10 23.03
N ARG A 153 -0.63 -6.18 24.35
CA ARG A 153 0.29 -7.16 24.96
C ARG A 153 -0.14 -8.61 24.72
N SER A 154 -1.42 -8.83 24.40
CA SER A 154 -1.94 -10.14 24.00
C SER A 154 -1.66 -10.48 22.53
N HIS A 155 -1.12 -9.55 21.73
CA HIS A 155 -0.69 -9.81 20.37
C HIS A 155 0.63 -10.57 20.36
N ILE A 156 0.55 -11.88 20.11
CA ILE A 156 1.72 -12.73 19.89
C ILE A 156 2.06 -12.67 18.39
N ILE A 157 3.25 -12.15 18.07
CA ILE A 157 3.78 -12.12 16.70
C ILE A 157 3.80 -13.56 16.16
N GLY A 158 3.02 -13.84 15.12
CA GLY A 158 2.93 -15.15 14.48
C GLY A 158 1.67 -15.97 14.79
N MET A 159 0.85 -15.57 15.77
CA MET A 159 -0.50 -16.12 15.93
C MET A 159 -1.52 -15.32 15.11
N SER A 160 -2.43 -16.00 14.43
CA SER A 160 -3.55 -15.36 13.72
C SER A 160 -4.53 -14.77 14.74
N VAL A 161 -4.31 -13.51 15.09
CA VAL A 161 -5.22 -12.77 15.96
C VAL A 161 -6.41 -12.31 15.14
N SER A 162 -7.61 -12.59 15.62
CA SER A 162 -8.84 -12.03 15.09
C SER A 162 -8.85 -10.52 15.34
N PHE A 163 -8.30 -9.73 14.40
CA PHE A 163 -8.43 -8.26 14.36
C PHE A 163 -9.90 -7.84 14.24
N VAL A 164 -10.56 -7.53 15.36
CA VAL A 164 -11.88 -6.89 15.33
C VAL A 164 -11.62 -5.40 15.13
N PHE A 165 -11.96 -4.89 13.93
CA PHE A 165 -12.06 -3.45 13.73
C PHE A 165 -13.22 -2.95 14.59
N PRO A 166 -13.03 -1.95 15.46
CA PRO A 166 -14.16 -1.23 16.04
C PRO A 166 -14.84 -0.50 14.88
N LEU A 167 -16.09 -0.87 14.57
CA LEU A 167 -16.97 -0.09 13.71
C LEU A 167 -17.20 1.26 14.36
N ALA A 168 -16.99 2.34 13.60
CA ALA A 168 -17.66 3.61 13.83
C ALA A 168 -19.03 3.55 13.12
#